data_AF-A0A0S8KP67-F1
#
_entry.id   AF-A0A0S8KP67-F1
#
_cell.length_a   1.000
_cell.length_b   1.000
_cell.length_c   1.000
_cell.angle_alpha   90.00
_cell.angle_beta   90.00
_cell.angle_gamma   90.00
#
_symmetry.space_group_name_H-M   'P 1'
#
loop_
_entity.id
_entity.type
_entity.pdbx_description
1 polymer ?
#
loop_
_entity_poly.entity_id
_entity_poly.type
_entity_poly.pdbx_seq_one_letter_code
_entity_poly.pdbx_strand_id
1 'polypeptide(L)'
;MAKKRKVTKKKKTTKKKAAKRKKAPKGLWSKADINLLKKLFPTNPTSRIAKQLRRKTDAVKKKASRMGLRKSKTYLKSIGRA
;
A
#
# COMPACT_ATOMS: atom_id res chain seq x y z
N MET A 1 -0.26 -37.65 21.28
CA MET A 1 0.64 -36.54 21.69
C MET A 1 0.86 -35.59 20.52
N ALA A 2 0.69 -34.30 20.75
CA ALA A 2 0.53 -33.25 19.74
C ALA A 2 1.84 -32.72 19.13
N LYS A 3 1.68 -31.88 18.09
CA LYS A 3 2.64 -30.93 17.45
C LYS A 3 3.59 -31.61 16.44
N LYS A 4 3.74 -31.11 15.20
CA LYS A 4 4.00 -29.71 14.80
C LYS A 4 3.51 -29.42 13.37
N ARG A 5 2.63 -28.42 13.22
CA ARG A 5 2.35 -27.75 11.94
C ARG A 5 3.57 -26.89 11.56
N LYS A 6 4.37 -27.30 10.57
CA LYS A 6 5.34 -26.42 9.91
C LYS A 6 4.71 -25.80 8.68
N VAL A 7 3.96 -24.69 8.87
CA VAL A 7 3.56 -23.82 7.75
C VAL A 7 4.73 -22.89 7.46
N THR A 8 5.68 -23.35 6.64
CA THR A 8 6.74 -22.49 6.12
C THR A 8 6.12 -21.51 5.11
N LYS A 9 5.79 -20.32 5.61
CA LYS A 9 5.31 -19.19 4.82
C LYS A 9 6.42 -18.75 3.86
N LYS A 10 6.45 -19.33 2.65
CA LYS A 10 7.29 -18.94 1.51
C LYS A 10 7.07 -17.44 1.25
N LYS A 11 7.92 -16.58 1.83
CA LYS A 11 8.03 -15.17 1.46
C LYS A 11 8.60 -15.14 0.05
N LYS A 12 7.71 -15.12 -0.95
CA LYS A 12 8.06 -14.91 -2.36
C LYS A 12 8.53 -13.45 -2.49
N THR A 13 9.83 -13.23 -2.30
CA THR A 13 10.53 -11.98 -2.57
C THR A 13 10.58 -11.78 -4.08
N THR A 14 9.54 -11.19 -4.64
CA THR A 14 9.59 -10.73 -6.03
C THR A 14 10.53 -9.52 -6.11
N LYS A 15 11.81 -9.79 -6.39
CA LYS A 15 12.78 -8.80 -6.90
C LYS A 15 12.21 -8.22 -8.21
N LYS A 16 11.40 -7.16 -8.14
CA LYS A 16 11.05 -6.37 -9.32
C LYS A 16 12.16 -5.35 -9.56
N LYS A 17 12.95 -5.59 -10.61
CA LYS A 17 13.90 -4.63 -11.21
C LYS A 17 13.29 -3.23 -11.21
N ALA A 18 13.94 -2.30 -10.53
CA ALA A 18 13.58 -0.88 -10.51
C ALA A 18 13.97 -0.25 -11.87
N ALA A 19 13.21 -0.56 -12.93
CA ALA A 19 13.22 0.28 -14.11
C ALA A 19 12.86 1.70 -13.66
N LYS A 20 13.70 2.70 -13.97
CA LYS A 20 13.44 4.13 -13.72
C LYS A 20 12.10 4.51 -14.35
N ARG A 21 11.00 4.34 -13.61
CA ARG A 21 9.66 4.74 -14.05
C ARG A 21 9.69 6.26 -14.14
N LYS A 22 9.64 6.80 -15.37
CA LYS A 22 9.48 8.23 -15.64
C LYS A 22 8.37 8.77 -14.72
N LYS A 23 8.56 9.98 -14.16
CA LYS A 23 7.55 10.61 -13.28
C LYS A 23 6.24 10.64 -14.08
N ALA A 24 5.22 9.91 -13.62
CA ALA A 24 3.92 9.93 -14.26
C ALA A 24 3.41 11.39 -14.31
N PRO A 25 2.80 11.84 -15.41
CA PRO A 25 2.30 13.20 -15.55
C PRO A 25 1.39 13.55 -14.36
N LYS A 26 1.48 14.80 -13.90
CA LYS A 26 0.79 15.34 -12.71
C LYS A 26 -0.73 15.28 -12.93
N GLY A 27 -1.35 14.13 -12.63
CA GLY A 27 -2.81 13.97 -12.72
C GLY A 27 -3.26 12.57 -13.13
N LEU A 28 -2.48 11.89 -13.97
CA LEU A 28 -2.91 10.62 -14.54
C LEU A 28 -2.64 9.48 -13.54
N TRP A 29 -3.69 8.91 -12.97
CA TRP A 29 -3.60 7.70 -12.13
C TRP A 29 -3.63 6.47 -13.04
N SER A 30 -2.52 5.73 -13.10
CA SER A 30 -2.52 4.47 -13.84
C SER A 30 -3.36 3.42 -13.10
N LYS A 31 -3.94 2.47 -13.85
CA LYS A 31 -4.67 1.32 -13.27
C LYS A 31 -3.79 0.58 -12.25
N ALA A 32 -2.49 0.47 -12.53
CA ALA A 32 -1.50 -0.12 -11.61
C ALA A 32 -1.35 0.68 -10.31
N ASP A 33 -1.30 2.01 -10.37
CA ASP A 33 -1.21 2.86 -9.18
C ASP A 33 -2.47 2.76 -8.31
N ILE A 34 -3.65 2.70 -8.95
CA ILE A 34 -4.93 2.54 -8.26
C ILE A 34 -4.99 1.18 -7.54
N ASN A 35 -4.62 0.10 -8.23
CA ASN A 35 -4.58 -1.24 -7.63
C ASN A 35 -3.58 -1.32 -6.48
N LEU A 36 -2.43 -0.67 -6.61
CA LEU A 36 -1.44 -0.60 -5.55
C LEU A 36 -1.95 0.21 -4.35
N LEU A 37 -2.61 1.35 -4.61
CA LEU A 37 -3.22 2.16 -3.57
C LEU A 37 -4.27 1.37 -2.79
N LYS A 38 -5.20 0.69 -3.48
CA LYS A 38 -6.22 -0.16 -2.84
C LYS A 38 -5.60 -1.23 -1.93
N LYS A 39 -4.53 -1.89 -2.39
CA LYS A 39 -3.87 -2.97 -1.63
C LYS A 39 -3.10 -2.46 -0.41
N LEU A 40 -2.43 -1.31 -0.52
CA LEU A 40 -1.55 -0.82 0.54
C LEU A 40 -2.26 0.08 1.54
N PHE A 41 -3.33 0.78 1.13
CA PHE A 41 -3.99 1.79 1.97
C PHE A 41 -4.48 1.28 3.31
N PRO A 42 -5.10 0.09 3.44
CA PRO A 42 -5.65 -0.36 4.72
C PRO A 42 -4.60 -0.58 5.80
N THR A 43 -3.40 -1.05 5.43
CA THR A 43 -2.38 -1.56 6.37
C THR A 43 -1.14 -0.68 6.50
N ASN A 44 -0.94 0.28 5.61
CA ASN A 44 0.28 1.11 5.58
C ASN A 44 -0.03 2.59 5.82
N PRO A 45 0.93 3.35 6.39
CA PRO A 45 0.81 4.79 6.46
C PRO A 45 0.84 5.41 5.06
N THR A 46 0.08 6.50 4.89
CA THR A 46 -0.04 7.18 3.60
C THR A 46 1.29 7.74 3.10
N SER A 47 2.21 8.09 4.01
CA SER A 47 3.58 8.51 3.69
C SER A 47 4.38 7.43 2.96
N ARG A 48 4.28 6.17 3.40
CA ARG A 48 4.96 5.03 2.74
C ARG A 48 4.39 4.77 1.35
N ILE A 49 3.07 4.83 1.22
CA ILE A 49 2.37 4.65 -0.05
C ILE A 49 2.76 5.75 -1.05
N ALA A 50 2.84 7.00 -0.57
CA ALA A 50 3.29 8.14 -1.36
C ALA A 50 4.71 7.96 -1.90
N LYS A 51 5.65 7.50 -1.06
CA LYS A 51 7.02 7.15 -1.50
C LYS A 51 7.01 6.07 -2.58
N GLN A 52 6.20 5.03 -2.41
CA GLN A 52 6.13 3.91 -3.35
C GLN A 52 5.47 4.29 -4.69
N LEU A 53 4.48 5.18 -4.67
CA LEU A 53 3.82 5.74 -5.85
C LEU A 53 4.60 6.91 -6.47
N ARG A 54 5.65 7.40 -5.81
CA ARG A 54 6.39 8.64 -6.13
C ARG A 54 5.46 9.85 -6.32
N ARG A 55 4.41 9.92 -5.50
CA ARG A 55 3.41 11.01 -5.49
C ARG A 55 3.46 11.74 -4.15
N LYS A 56 2.94 12.97 -4.12
CA LYS A 56 2.77 13.71 -2.87
C LYS A 56 1.74 13.00 -1.98
N THR A 57 1.98 13.04 -0.67
CA THR A 57 1.06 12.51 0.36
C THR A 57 -0.36 13.01 0.19
N ASP A 58 -0.52 14.30 -0.12
CA ASP A 58 -1.82 14.95 -0.28
C ASP A 58 -2.58 14.42 -1.50
N ALA A 59 -1.88 14.16 -2.61
CA ALA A 59 -2.49 13.54 -3.77
C ALA A 59 -2.99 12.12 -3.46
N VAL A 60 -2.23 11.35 -2.66
CA VAL A 60 -2.65 10.02 -2.22
C VAL A 60 -3.85 10.09 -1.27
N LYS A 61 -3.85 11.03 -0.30
CA LYS A 61 -4.98 11.26 0.62
C LYS A 61 -6.25 11.63 -0.16
N LYS A 62 -6.17 12.64 -1.03
CA LYS A 62 -7.30 13.10 -1.88
C LYS A 62 -7.83 11.96 -2.75
N LYS A 63 -6.95 11.17 -3.39
CA LYS A 63 -7.38 10.04 -4.22
C LYS A 63 -8.01 8.92 -3.40
N ALA A 64 -7.46 8.59 -2.24
CA ALA A 64 -8.02 7.58 -1.35
C ALA A 64 -9.40 7.98 -0.83
N SER A 65 -9.56 9.24 -0.42
CA SER A 65 -10.84 9.82 0.00
C SER A 65 -11.88 9.78 -1.13
N ARG A 66 -11.53 10.24 -2.35
CA ARG A 66 -12.41 10.18 -3.53
C ARG A 66 -12.83 8.75 -3.91
N MET A 67 -12.05 7.73 -3.52
CA MET A 67 -12.36 6.32 -3.77
C MET A 67 -12.97 5.61 -2.55
N GLY A 68 -13.26 6.31 -1.46
CA GLY A 68 -13.83 5.72 -0.24
C GLY A 68 -12.91 4.72 0.47
N LEU A 69 -11.59 4.79 0.25
CA LEU A 69 -10.67 3.86 0.90
C LEU A 69 -10.50 4.20 2.38
N ARG A 70 -10.63 3.19 3.23
CA ARG A 70 -10.49 3.31 4.69
C ARG A 70 -9.27 2.53 5.19
N LYS A 71 -8.74 2.96 6.33
CA LYS A 71 -7.73 2.21 7.09
C LYS A 71 -8.36 1.00 7.75
N SER A 72 -7.61 -0.10 7.89
CA SER A 72 -8.12 -1.27 8.61
C SER A 72 -8.22 -0.98 10.10
N LYS A 73 -9.18 -1.61 10.79
CA LYS A 73 -9.33 -1.51 12.25
C LYS A 73 -8.04 -1.91 12.97
N THR A 74 -7.36 -2.94 12.47
CA THR A 74 -6.06 -3.39 13.00
C THR A 74 -4.98 -2.32 12.88
N TYR A 75 -4.90 -1.61 11.76
CA TYR A 75 -3.95 -0.53 11.58
C TYR A 75 -4.29 0.66 12.49
N LEU A 76 -5.57 1.04 12.60
CA LEU A 76 -6.02 2.10 13.49
C LEU A 76 -5.71 1.79 14.96
N LYS A 77 -5.91 0.54 15.41
CA LYS A 77 -5.51 0.08 16.74
C LYS A 77 -4.00 0.21 16.96
N SER A 78 -3.20 -0.19 15.98
CA SER A 78 -1.73 -0.15 16.08
C SER A 78 -1.15 1.26 16.23
N ILE A 79 -1.92 2.29 15.83
CA ILE A 79 -1.50 3.70 15.91
C ILE A 79 -2.31 4.50 16.94
N GLY A 80 -3.11 3.83 17.80
CA GLY A 80 -3.89 4.49 18.86
C GLY A 80 -5.04 5.37 18.38
N ARG A 81 -5.63 5.08 17.21
CA ARG A 81 -6.73 5.87 16.61
C ARG A 81 -8.05 5.08 16.50
N ALA A 82 -8.18 3.98 17.23
CA ALA A 82 -9.33 3.08 17.18
C ALA A 82 -10.10 3.07 18.48
#